data_AF-A0A6B3GFF5-F1
#
_entry.id   AF-A0A6B3GFF5-F1
#
_cell.length_a   1.000
_cell.length_b   1.000
_cell.length_c   1.000
_cell.angle_alpha   90.00
_cell.angle_beta   90.00
_cell.angle_gamma   90.00
#
_symmetry.space_group_name_H-M   'P 1'
#
loop_
_entity.id
_entity.type
_entity.pdbx_description
1 polymer ?
#
loop_
_entity_poly.entity_id
_entity_poly.type
_entity_poly.pdbx_seq_one_letter_code
_entity_poly.pdbx_strand_id
1 'polypeptide(L)'
;HPQDWNPYYPASARPLAYVAEELVRSLNYQAVITSFDEDRHDGKAPPSTPEILLVDRWALRDEDHCRRLAAFDAENRPWVTMVVPWSRDDHQSRAAETELTEKLEAVMPVKMGQGRALCRAAAKGVPTMEAFGQLLPQVVEVAAQQYLKHAKAYPPGSGGGSGERTRLTGPMGNTSYIPDPHDPATEAEDL
;
A
#
# COMPACT_ATOMS: atom_id res chain seq x y z
N HIS A 1 -9.48 -23.64 8.21
CA HIS A 1 -8.34 -23.17 7.40
C HIS A 1 -8.56 -21.68 7.08
N PRO A 2 -7.54 -20.83 6.84
CA PRO A 2 -7.77 -19.42 6.49
C PRO A 2 -8.68 -19.24 5.26
N GLN A 3 -8.72 -20.24 4.36
CA GLN A 3 -9.61 -20.24 3.20
C GLN A 3 -11.10 -20.44 3.51
N ASP A 4 -11.44 -20.97 4.69
CA ASP A 4 -12.85 -21.20 5.09
C ASP A 4 -13.42 -20.01 5.86
N TRP A 5 -12.59 -19.05 6.26
CA TRP A 5 -13.01 -17.92 7.08
C TRP A 5 -13.95 -17.00 6.30
N ASN A 6 -15.11 -16.74 6.89
CA ASN A 6 -16.16 -15.92 6.30
C ASN A 6 -16.85 -15.04 7.35
N PRO A 7 -16.35 -13.81 7.58
CA PRO A 7 -16.91 -12.87 8.55
C PRO A 7 -18.25 -12.27 8.10
N TYR A 8 -18.69 -12.51 6.85
CA TYR A 8 -19.93 -11.98 6.28
C TYR A 8 -21.04 -13.03 6.15
N TYR A 9 -20.85 -14.23 6.71
CA TYR A 9 -21.92 -15.23 6.76
C TYR A 9 -23.05 -14.78 7.70
N PRO A 10 -24.35 -15.01 7.38
CA PRO A 10 -24.87 -15.67 6.18
C PRO A 10 -25.13 -14.75 4.97
N ALA A 11 -24.92 -13.44 5.10
CA ALA A 11 -25.20 -12.47 4.03
C ALA A 11 -24.38 -12.74 2.74
N SER A 12 -23.17 -13.31 2.89
CA SER A 12 -22.38 -13.87 1.79
C SER A 12 -22.00 -15.31 2.11
N ALA A 13 -22.30 -16.24 1.21
CA ALA A 13 -21.85 -17.63 1.31
C ALA A 13 -20.40 -17.83 0.84
N ARG A 14 -19.83 -16.85 0.12
CA ARG A 14 -18.47 -16.93 -0.42
C ARG A 14 -17.44 -16.62 0.68
N PRO A 15 -16.42 -17.47 0.89
CA PRO A 15 -15.34 -17.18 1.82
C PRO A 15 -14.58 -15.92 1.43
N LEU A 16 -14.11 -15.16 2.44
CA LEU A 16 -13.45 -13.88 2.19
C LEU A 16 -12.14 -14.05 1.43
N ALA A 17 -11.38 -15.09 1.77
CA ALA A 17 -10.13 -15.43 1.11
C ALA A 17 -10.30 -15.59 -0.41
N TYR A 18 -11.33 -16.32 -0.82
CA TYR A 18 -11.65 -16.54 -2.24
C TYR A 18 -11.96 -15.22 -2.96
N VAL A 19 -12.75 -14.34 -2.33
CA VAL A 19 -13.08 -13.02 -2.90
C VAL A 19 -11.84 -12.14 -3.00
N ALA A 20 -10.98 -12.15 -1.97
CA ALA A 20 -9.74 -11.39 -1.96
C ALA A 20 -8.79 -11.83 -3.08
N GLU A 21 -8.60 -13.14 -3.26
CA GLU A 21 -7.75 -13.69 -4.34
C GLU A 21 -8.25 -13.28 -5.74
N GLU A 22 -9.57 -13.34 -5.99
CA GLU A 22 -10.12 -12.93 -7.28
C GLU A 22 -9.91 -11.43 -7.56
N LEU A 23 -10.10 -10.58 -6.55
CA LEU A 23 -9.89 -9.13 -6.67
C LEU A 23 -8.42 -8.77 -6.83
N VAL A 24 -7.51 -9.45 -6.13
CA VAL A 24 -6.07 -9.23 -6.30
C VAL A 24 -5.63 -9.68 -7.70
N ARG A 25 -6.16 -10.80 -8.19
CA ARG A 25 -5.88 -11.30 -9.54
C ARG A 25 -6.38 -10.36 -10.64
N SER A 26 -7.52 -9.71 -10.47
CA SER A 26 -8.02 -8.73 -11.45
C SER A 26 -7.13 -7.49 -11.58
N LEU A 27 -6.29 -7.23 -10.57
CA LEU A 27 -5.29 -6.16 -10.55
C LEU A 27 -3.92 -6.60 -11.09
N ASN A 28 -3.82 -7.80 -11.68
CA ASN A 28 -2.58 -8.43 -12.15
C ASN A 28 -1.57 -8.75 -11.05
N TYR A 29 -2.04 -8.95 -9.82
CA TYR A 29 -1.22 -9.47 -8.72
C TYR A 29 -1.55 -10.94 -8.45
N GLN A 30 -0.63 -11.63 -7.77
CA GLN A 30 -0.87 -12.95 -7.22
C GLN A 30 -0.92 -12.84 -5.69
N ALA A 31 -2.02 -13.26 -5.08
CA ALA A 31 -2.15 -13.34 -3.63
C ALA A 31 -1.66 -14.70 -3.12
N VAL A 32 -1.03 -14.69 -1.95
CA VAL A 32 -0.80 -15.88 -1.13
C VAL A 32 -1.46 -15.60 0.21
N ILE A 33 -2.44 -16.44 0.59
CA ILE A 33 -3.17 -16.28 1.85
C ILE A 33 -2.64 -17.31 2.83
N THR A 34 -2.05 -16.80 3.91
CA THR A 34 -1.48 -17.57 5.01
C THR A 34 -2.21 -17.24 6.31
N SER A 35 -2.15 -18.15 7.28
CA SER A 35 -2.56 -17.84 8.63
C SER A 35 -1.54 -16.92 9.29
N PHE A 36 -2.01 -15.90 10.01
CA PHE A 36 -1.15 -15.10 10.89
C PHE A 36 -0.40 -15.98 11.91
N ASP A 37 -0.97 -17.15 12.24
CA ASP A 37 -0.40 -18.08 13.20
C ASP A 37 0.85 -18.80 12.69
N GLU A 38 0.92 -19.06 11.39
CA GLU A 38 1.94 -19.88 10.74
C GLU A 38 3.12 -19.04 10.24
N ASP A 39 2.87 -17.78 9.87
CA ASP A 39 3.92 -16.89 9.40
C ASP A 39 4.79 -16.37 10.56
N ARG A 40 6.03 -16.84 10.59
CA ARG A 40 7.08 -16.24 11.41
C ARG A 40 7.48 -14.90 10.79
N HIS A 41 6.90 -13.86 11.34
CA HIS A 41 7.20 -12.48 10.99
C HIS A 41 8.60 -12.12 11.52
N ASP A 42 9.66 -12.50 10.81
CA ASP A 42 11.02 -12.08 11.15
C ASP A 42 11.21 -10.59 10.79
N GLY A 43 10.93 -9.70 11.76
CA GLY A 43 10.87 -8.23 11.63
C GLY A 43 12.14 -7.50 11.20
N LYS A 44 13.12 -8.19 10.62
CA LYS A 44 14.39 -7.60 10.16
C LYS A 44 14.65 -7.77 8.66
N ALA A 45 13.87 -8.59 7.95
CA ALA A 45 14.03 -8.73 6.51
C ALA A 45 13.43 -7.51 5.78
N PRO A 46 14.11 -6.95 4.77
CA PRO A 46 13.49 -5.98 3.88
C PRO A 46 12.26 -6.60 3.22
N PRO A 47 11.20 -5.81 2.93
CA PRO A 47 9.98 -6.37 2.39
C PRO A 47 10.26 -7.08 1.07
N SER A 48 9.81 -8.33 0.94
CA SER A 48 9.89 -9.10 -0.30
C SER A 48 8.67 -8.87 -1.18
N THR A 49 7.51 -8.60 -0.58
CA THR A 49 6.23 -8.41 -1.27
C THR A 49 5.36 -7.36 -0.58
N PRO A 50 4.38 -6.75 -1.27
CA PRO A 50 3.29 -6.03 -0.61
C PRO A 50 2.50 -6.96 0.31
N GLU A 51 2.10 -6.46 1.48
CA GLU A 51 1.43 -7.27 2.50
C GLU A 51 0.14 -6.58 2.98
N ILE A 52 -0.92 -7.38 3.15
CA ILE A 52 -2.19 -6.95 3.71
C ILE A 52 -2.54 -7.88 4.87
N LEU A 53 -2.76 -7.32 6.05
CA LEU A 53 -3.22 -8.04 7.23
C LEU A 53 -4.75 -7.96 7.31
N LEU A 54 -5.42 -9.11 7.24
CA LEU A 54 -6.84 -9.22 7.55
C LEU A 54 -6.99 -9.60 9.02
N VAL A 55 -7.71 -8.80 9.80
CA VAL A 55 -7.89 -9.03 11.25
C VAL A 55 -9.34 -9.35 11.56
N ASP A 56 -9.56 -10.50 12.19
CA ASP A 56 -10.82 -10.80 12.86
C ASP A 56 -10.79 -10.23 14.29
N ARG A 57 -11.74 -9.36 14.61
CA ARG A 57 -11.86 -8.80 15.96
C ARG A 57 -12.22 -9.85 17.00
N TRP A 58 -12.87 -10.94 16.63
CA TRP A 58 -13.16 -12.03 17.56
C TRP A 58 -11.89 -12.72 18.07
N ALA A 59 -10.80 -12.70 17.29
CA ALA A 59 -9.49 -13.21 17.71
C ALA A 59 -8.92 -12.42 18.90
N LEU A 60 -9.36 -11.18 19.12
CA LEU A 60 -8.93 -10.38 20.27
C LEU A 60 -9.46 -10.90 21.60
N ARG A 61 -10.34 -11.91 21.61
CA ARG A 61 -10.72 -12.58 22.87
C ARG A 61 -9.62 -13.49 23.40
N ASP A 62 -8.72 -13.93 22.54
CA ASP A 62 -7.55 -14.71 22.91
C ASP A 62 -6.37 -13.75 23.23
N GLU A 63 -5.85 -13.85 24.45
CA GLU A 63 -4.73 -13.01 24.91
C GLU A 63 -3.43 -13.32 24.16
N ASP A 64 -3.24 -14.55 23.68
CA ASP A 64 -2.06 -14.91 22.90
C ASP A 64 -2.10 -14.25 21.52
N HIS A 65 -3.27 -14.20 20.87
CA HIS A 65 -3.44 -13.41 19.64
C HIS A 65 -3.21 -11.92 19.90
N CYS A 66 -3.73 -11.36 20.98
CA CYS A 66 -3.47 -9.96 21.35
C CYS A 66 -1.98 -9.67 21.50
N ARG A 67 -1.25 -10.51 22.24
CA ARG A 67 0.20 -10.34 22.46
C ARG A 67 0.99 -10.36 21.15
N ARG A 68 0.61 -11.24 20.21
CA ARG A 68 1.27 -11.36 18.91
C ARG A 68 0.94 -10.21 17.98
N LEU A 69 -0.31 -9.75 17.96
CA LEU A 69 -0.71 -8.56 17.21
C LEU A 69 0.00 -7.30 17.72
N ALA A 70 0.15 -7.17 19.05
CA ALA A 70 0.91 -6.07 19.65
C ALA A 70 2.39 -6.11 19.28
N ALA A 71 3.02 -7.30 19.28
CA ALA A 71 4.39 -7.47 18.82
C ALA A 71 4.55 -7.09 17.34
N PHE A 72 3.62 -7.52 16.49
CA PHE A 72 3.58 -7.16 15.07
C PHE A 72 3.40 -5.65 14.86
N ASP A 73 2.50 -5.00 15.63
CA ASP A 73 2.29 -3.55 15.56
C ASP A 73 3.54 -2.76 15.96
N ALA A 74 4.25 -3.23 17.00
CA ALA A 74 5.47 -2.62 17.51
C ALA A 74 6.64 -2.66 16.51
N GLU A 75 6.67 -3.62 15.59
CA GLU A 75 7.63 -3.64 14.49
C GLU A 75 7.43 -2.50 13.49
N ASN A 76 6.24 -1.88 13.49
CA ASN A 76 5.89 -0.71 12.67
C ASN A 76 6.33 -0.89 11.20
N ARG A 77 5.79 -1.91 10.53
CA ARG A 77 6.08 -2.19 9.11
C ARG A 77 5.20 -1.32 8.19
N PRO A 78 5.66 -0.18 7.66
CA PRO A 78 4.79 0.75 6.93
C PRO A 78 4.23 0.22 5.61
N TRP A 79 4.83 -0.85 5.06
CA TRP A 79 4.35 -1.53 3.85
C TRP A 79 3.20 -2.52 4.08
N VAL A 80 2.89 -2.84 5.35
CA VAL A 80 1.74 -3.69 5.67
C VAL A 80 0.51 -2.84 5.94
N THR A 81 -0.55 -3.05 5.15
CA THR A 81 -1.84 -2.38 5.36
C THR A 81 -2.82 -3.31 6.07
N MET A 82 -3.63 -2.78 6.99
CA MET A 82 -4.60 -3.56 7.76
C MET A 82 -6.03 -3.35 7.22
N VAL A 83 -6.80 -4.43 7.16
CA VAL A 83 -8.23 -4.41 6.86
C VAL A 83 -8.95 -5.26 7.91
N VAL A 84 -10.06 -4.75 8.44
CA VAL A 84 -10.82 -5.42 9.49
C VAL A 84 -12.22 -5.74 8.96
N PRO A 85 -12.49 -6.96 8.48
CA PRO A 85 -13.84 -7.38 8.14
C PRO A 85 -14.72 -7.42 9.40
N TRP A 86 -15.89 -6.80 9.36
CA TRP A 86 -16.80 -6.76 10.52
C TRP A 86 -18.25 -6.70 10.09
N SER A 87 -18.97 -7.83 10.13
CA SER A 87 -20.39 -7.84 9.75
C SER A 87 -21.23 -7.05 10.76
N ARG A 88 -21.98 -6.06 10.27
CA ARG A 88 -22.98 -5.34 11.07
C ARG A 88 -24.35 -6.02 11.05
N ASP A 89 -24.54 -7.04 10.22
CA ASP A 89 -25.82 -7.77 10.16
C ASP A 89 -25.94 -8.82 11.25
N ASP A 90 -24.81 -9.19 11.88
CA ASP A 90 -24.78 -10.06 13.04
C ASP A 90 -25.00 -9.26 14.35
N HIS A 91 -26.05 -9.62 15.09
CA HIS A 91 -26.36 -9.01 16.39
C HIS A 91 -25.24 -9.14 17.40
N GLN A 92 -24.50 -10.25 17.39
CA GLN A 92 -23.40 -10.48 18.32
C GLN A 92 -22.24 -9.54 18.01
N SER A 93 -21.91 -9.40 16.72
CA SER A 93 -20.89 -8.46 16.24
C SER A 93 -21.29 -7.00 16.50
N ARG A 94 -22.55 -6.61 16.33
CA ARG A 94 -22.98 -5.24 16.70
C ARG A 94 -22.82 -4.94 18.19
N ALA A 95 -23.16 -5.90 19.05
CA ALA A 95 -23.07 -5.72 20.50
C ALA A 95 -21.61 -5.57 20.98
N ALA A 96 -20.69 -6.29 20.34
CA ALA A 96 -19.27 -6.30 20.68
C ALA A 96 -18.43 -5.25 19.91
N GLU A 97 -19.04 -4.48 18.98
CA GLU A 97 -18.30 -3.58 18.08
C GLU A 97 -17.46 -2.56 18.83
N THR A 98 -18.04 -1.87 19.81
CA THR A 98 -17.32 -0.85 20.60
C THR A 98 -16.19 -1.48 21.40
N GLU A 99 -16.48 -2.51 22.19
CA GLU A 99 -15.50 -3.18 23.05
C GLU A 99 -14.31 -3.71 22.25
N LEU A 100 -14.58 -4.43 21.14
CA LEU A 100 -13.52 -5.03 20.34
C LEU A 100 -12.77 -4.01 19.48
N THR A 101 -13.41 -2.90 19.10
CA THR A 101 -12.71 -1.80 18.43
C THR A 101 -11.75 -1.11 19.38
N GLU A 102 -12.18 -0.78 20.59
CA GLU A 102 -11.33 -0.19 21.63
C GLU A 102 -10.17 -1.13 21.99
N LYS A 103 -10.46 -2.44 22.10
CA LYS A 103 -9.43 -3.44 22.34
C LYS A 103 -8.43 -3.51 21.18
N LEU A 104 -8.88 -3.44 19.93
CA LEU A 104 -7.99 -3.41 18.77
C LEU A 104 -7.12 -2.14 18.74
N GLU A 105 -7.69 -0.98 19.08
CA GLU A 105 -6.96 0.29 19.18
C GLU A 105 -5.89 0.26 20.27
N ALA A 106 -6.17 -0.41 21.39
CA ALA A 106 -5.19 -0.62 22.45
C ALA A 106 -4.07 -1.61 22.07
N VAL A 107 -4.41 -2.67 21.33
CA VAL A 107 -3.46 -3.72 20.92
C VAL A 107 -2.59 -3.30 19.73
N MET A 108 -3.17 -2.58 18.76
CA MET A 108 -2.52 -2.18 17.51
C MET A 108 -2.63 -0.66 17.24
N PRO A 109 -2.15 0.20 18.15
CA PRO A 109 -2.30 1.65 18.03
C PRO A 109 -1.65 2.22 16.77
N VAL A 110 -0.51 1.65 16.32
CA VAL A 110 0.18 2.13 15.12
C VAL A 110 -0.66 1.84 13.88
N LYS A 111 -1.10 0.60 13.68
CA LYS A 111 -1.91 0.22 12.51
C LYS A 111 -3.28 0.90 12.48
N MET A 112 -3.88 1.19 13.63
CA MET A 112 -5.14 1.94 13.70
C MET A 112 -4.97 3.42 13.35
N GLY A 113 -3.83 4.03 13.70
CA GLY A 113 -3.54 5.44 13.41
C GLY A 113 -2.87 5.71 12.05
N GLN A 114 -2.20 4.70 11.47
CA GLN A 114 -1.32 4.87 10.32
C GLN A 114 -2.07 4.95 8.98
N GLY A 115 -1.50 5.73 8.05
CA GLY A 115 -1.86 5.69 6.64
C GLY A 115 -2.92 6.70 6.20
N ARG A 116 -3.46 6.48 5.00
CA ARG A 116 -4.47 7.35 4.37
C ARG A 116 -5.84 7.18 5.04
N ALA A 117 -6.75 8.12 4.81
CA ALA A 117 -8.12 8.04 5.32
C ALA A 117 -8.81 6.71 4.97
N LEU A 118 -8.55 6.20 3.76
CA LEU A 118 -9.01 4.89 3.31
C LEU A 118 -8.52 3.74 4.21
N CYS A 119 -7.22 3.68 4.52
CA CYS A 119 -6.66 2.62 5.37
C CYS A 119 -7.21 2.69 6.79
N ARG A 120 -7.41 3.90 7.32
CA ARG A 120 -8.05 4.09 8.63
C ARG A 120 -9.52 3.64 8.61
N ALA A 121 -10.24 3.88 7.52
CA ALA A 121 -11.61 3.37 7.37
C ALA A 121 -11.62 1.83 7.31
N ALA A 122 -10.69 1.22 6.58
CA ALA A 122 -10.52 -0.23 6.51
C ALA A 122 -10.21 -0.86 7.88
N ALA A 123 -9.36 -0.20 8.67
CA ALA A 123 -8.99 -0.62 10.03
C ALA A 123 -10.15 -0.46 11.02
N LYS A 124 -11.01 0.55 10.83
CA LYS A 124 -12.21 0.78 11.64
C LYS A 124 -13.36 -0.19 11.36
N GLY A 125 -13.26 -1.04 10.36
CA GLY A 125 -14.25 -2.08 10.08
C GLY A 125 -14.88 -1.92 8.70
N VAL A 126 -14.94 -3.02 7.96
CA VAL A 126 -15.59 -3.12 6.66
C VAL A 126 -16.89 -3.89 6.82
N PRO A 127 -18.07 -3.23 6.69
CA PRO A 127 -19.33 -3.76 7.19
C PRO A 127 -19.95 -4.88 6.35
N THR A 128 -19.62 -4.94 5.06
CA THR A 128 -20.24 -5.86 4.09
C THR A 128 -19.23 -6.39 3.08
N MET A 129 -19.57 -7.51 2.43
CA MET A 129 -18.77 -8.06 1.34
C MET A 129 -18.66 -7.09 0.15
N GLU A 130 -19.71 -6.34 -0.15
CA GLU A 130 -19.68 -5.31 -1.20
C GLU A 130 -18.69 -4.19 -0.86
N ALA A 131 -18.74 -3.67 0.36
CA ALA A 131 -17.80 -2.65 0.82
C ALA A 131 -16.35 -3.16 0.77
N PHE A 132 -16.12 -4.43 1.11
CA PHE A 132 -14.83 -5.07 0.97
C PHE A 132 -14.37 -5.11 -0.50
N GLY A 133 -15.27 -5.48 -1.42
CA GLY A 133 -14.98 -5.50 -2.85
C GLY A 133 -14.61 -4.13 -3.44
N GLN A 134 -15.22 -3.06 -2.94
CA GLN A 134 -14.89 -1.68 -3.37
C GLN A 134 -13.59 -1.15 -2.76
N LEU A 135 -13.28 -1.58 -1.53
CA LEU A 135 -12.16 -1.06 -0.75
C LEU A 135 -10.86 -1.80 -1.02
N LEU A 136 -10.90 -3.13 -1.19
CA LEU A 136 -9.71 -3.95 -1.32
C LEU A 136 -8.79 -3.52 -2.47
N PRO A 137 -9.29 -3.22 -3.70
CA PRO A 137 -8.42 -2.80 -4.79
C PRO A 137 -7.58 -1.56 -4.46
N GLN A 138 -8.20 -0.58 -3.82
CA GLN A 138 -7.51 0.63 -3.40
C GLN A 138 -6.50 0.38 -2.27
N VAL A 139 -6.79 -0.56 -1.36
CA VAL A 139 -5.84 -0.99 -0.32
C VAL A 139 -4.64 -1.71 -0.92
N VAL A 140 -4.84 -2.57 -1.93
CA VAL A 140 -3.77 -3.26 -2.65
C VAL A 140 -2.81 -2.25 -3.29
N GLU A 141 -3.34 -1.22 -3.95
CA GLU A 141 -2.52 -0.16 -4.52
C GLU A 141 -1.70 0.60 -3.46
N VAL A 142 -2.31 0.89 -2.30
CA VAL A 142 -1.59 1.54 -1.19
C VAL A 142 -0.47 0.63 -0.67
N ALA A 143 -0.74 -0.66 -0.46
CA ALA A 143 0.27 -1.61 -0.02
C ALA A 143 1.41 -1.73 -1.03
N ALA A 144 1.12 -1.80 -2.33
CA ALA A 144 2.10 -1.83 -3.39
C ALA A 144 2.96 -0.55 -3.43
N GLN A 145 2.35 0.63 -3.29
CA GLN A 145 3.08 1.90 -3.23
C GLN A 145 3.98 1.99 -2.01
N GLN A 146 3.52 1.53 -0.84
CA GLN A 146 4.35 1.53 0.37
C GLN A 146 5.49 0.53 0.25
N TYR A 147 5.22 -0.66 -0.28
CA TYR A 147 6.25 -1.64 -0.61
C TYR A 147 7.35 -1.02 -1.47
N LEU A 148 7.01 -0.37 -2.59
CA LEU A 148 8.00 0.23 -3.50
C LEU A 148 8.85 1.33 -2.84
N LYS A 149 8.32 2.04 -1.84
CA LYS A 149 9.06 3.06 -1.08
C LYS A 149 10.07 2.47 -0.09
N HIS A 150 9.84 1.25 0.37
CA HIS A 150 10.60 0.61 1.45
C HIS A 150 11.42 -0.61 0.98
N ALA A 151 11.12 -1.14 -0.21
CA ALA A 151 11.87 -2.23 -0.83
C ALA A 151 13.29 -1.77 -1.20
N LYS A 152 14.23 -2.71 -1.15
CA LYS A 152 15.61 -2.45 -1.57
C LYS A 152 15.62 -2.23 -3.08
N ALA A 153 16.03 -1.03 -3.51
CA ALA A 153 16.23 -0.75 -4.92
C ALA A 153 17.42 -1.56 -5.46
N TYR A 154 17.19 -2.34 -6.50
CA TYR A 154 18.24 -2.93 -7.32
C TYR A 154 18.37 -2.07 -8.58
N PRO A 155 19.20 -1.01 -8.57
CA PRO A 155 19.50 -0.31 -9.80
C PRO A 155 20.06 -1.32 -10.81
N PRO A 156 19.72 -1.20 -12.11
CA PRO A 156 20.32 -2.06 -13.13
C PRO A 156 21.84 -2.00 -12.93
N GLY A 157 22.45 -3.19 -12.81
CA GLY A 157 23.86 -3.30 -12.46
C GLY A 157 24.68 -2.38 -13.35
N SER A 158 25.52 -1.56 -12.72
CA SER A 158 26.46 -0.66 -13.38
C SER A 158 27.54 -1.46 -14.12
N GLY A 159 27.14 -2.15 -15.18
CA GLY A 159 28.01 -2.69 -16.20
C GLY A 159 28.03 -1.70 -17.36
N GLY A 160 28.87 -0.68 -17.24
CA GLY A 160 29.26 0.19 -18.37
C GLY A 160 28.76 1.62 -18.28
N GLY A 161 29.68 2.51 -17.90
CA GLY A 161 29.60 3.94 -18.20
C GLY A 161 28.82 4.78 -17.20
N SER A 162 29.47 5.82 -16.69
CA SER A 162 28.81 6.96 -16.05
C SER A 162 27.90 7.62 -17.10
N GLY A 163 26.70 7.07 -17.26
CA GLY A 163 25.67 7.59 -18.14
C GLY A 163 25.17 8.90 -17.54
N GLU A 164 25.44 9.97 -18.27
CA GLU A 164 25.09 11.34 -17.96
C GLU A 164 23.68 11.47 -17.36
N ARG A 165 23.58 12.14 -16.22
CA ARG A 165 22.32 12.44 -15.51
C ARG A 165 21.32 12.99 -16.54
N THR A 166 20.18 12.32 -16.75
CA THR A 166 19.12 12.81 -17.63
C THR A 166 18.69 14.21 -17.18
N ARG A 167 19.20 15.24 -17.86
CA ARG A 167 18.76 16.62 -17.67
C ARG A 167 17.65 16.87 -18.68
N LEU A 168 16.50 17.33 -18.18
CA LEU A 168 15.44 17.86 -19.02
C LEU A 168 15.92 19.21 -19.56
N THR A 169 16.57 19.21 -20.71
CA THR A 169 16.94 20.43 -21.44
C THR A 169 15.67 21.02 -22.05
N GLY A 170 15.22 22.16 -21.54
CA GLY A 170 14.11 22.92 -22.12
C GLY A 170 14.43 23.36 -23.56
N PRO A 171 13.41 23.77 -24.34
CA PRO A 171 13.59 24.10 -25.74
C PRO A 171 14.42 25.39 -25.88
N MET A 172 15.71 25.28 -26.22
CA MET A 172 16.50 26.42 -26.65
C MET A 172 16.44 26.53 -28.17
N GLY A 173 15.70 27.52 -28.66
CA GLY A 173 15.77 27.98 -30.03
C GLY A 173 17.16 28.54 -30.33
N ASN A 174 17.79 28.04 -31.38
CA ASN A 174 19.11 28.43 -31.84
C ASN A 174 19.01 29.33 -33.08
N THR A 175 18.62 30.59 -32.90
CA THR A 175 18.88 31.62 -33.91
C THR A 175 20.27 32.21 -33.67
N SER A 176 21.25 31.70 -34.41
CA SER A 176 22.59 32.28 -34.51
C SER A 176 22.51 33.58 -35.31
N TYR A 177 22.70 34.73 -34.66
CA TYR A 177 22.98 35.99 -35.31
C TYR A 177 24.45 36.01 -35.73
N ILE A 178 24.70 36.11 -37.05
CA ILE A 178 26.04 36.28 -37.63
C ILE A 178 26.22 37.77 -37.96
N PRO A 179 27.18 38.48 -37.35
CA PRO A 179 27.55 39.81 -37.82
C PRO A 179 28.54 39.66 -38.98
N ASP A 180 28.20 40.24 -40.12
CA ASP A 180 29.00 40.24 -41.35
C ASP A 180 30.04 41.39 -41.32
N PRO A 181 31.35 41.14 -41.46
CA PRO A 181 32.34 42.18 -41.65
C PRO A 181 32.81 42.19 -43.11
N HIS A 182 32.24 43.07 -43.93
CA HIS A 182 32.86 43.48 -45.17
C HIS A 182 32.83 45.00 -45.30
N ASP A 183 33.99 45.60 -45.04
CA ASP A 183 34.41 46.88 -45.64
C ASP A 183 35.14 46.51 -46.95
N PRO A 184 35.04 47.30 -48.03
CA PRO A 184 35.95 48.45 -48.14
C PRO A 184 35.35 49.71 -48.80
N ALA A 185 35.69 50.86 -48.22
CA ALA A 185 36.16 52.11 -48.82
C ALA A 185 35.60 52.53 -50.19
N THR A 186 35.12 53.79 -50.31
CA THR A 186 35.61 54.82 -51.28
C THR A 186 34.93 56.18 -51.03
N GLU A 187 35.76 57.19 -50.75
CA GLU A 187 35.75 58.65 -51.07
C GLU A 187 34.52 59.60 -50.94
N ALA A 188 34.94 60.86 -50.77
CA ALA A 188 34.34 62.16 -51.10
C ALA A 188 33.41 62.77 -50.03
N GLU A 189 33.91 63.71 -49.22
CA GLU A 189 34.08 65.16 -49.48
C GLU A 189 32.76 65.96 -49.42
N ASP A 190 32.76 66.92 -48.48
CA ASP A 190 32.04 68.19 -48.35
C ASP A 190 30.60 68.37 -48.89
N LEU A 191 29.71 68.79 -47.97
CA LEU A 191 29.05 70.11 -47.97
C LEU A 191 28.36 70.41 -46.62
#